data_AF-A0A2E4PCH5-F1
#
_entry.id   AF-A0A2E4PCH5-F1
#
_cell.length_a   1.000
_cell.length_b   1.000
_cell.length_c   1.000
_cell.angle_alpha   90.00
_cell.angle_beta   90.00
_cell.angle_gamma   90.00
#
_symmetry.space_group_name_H-M   'P 1'
#
loop_
_entity.id
_entity.type
_entity.pdbx_description
1 polymer ?
#
loop_
_entity_poly.entity_id
_entity_poly.type
_entity_poly.pdbx_seq_one_letter_code
_entity_poly.pdbx_strand_id
1 'polypeptide(L)'
;MEFKTLRNIENSFRQIRLYAIVFAVLCIGVVGYAVWQSYRFAEEQRQKIYVLDNGKSLMLALSQDASINRPVEAREHVRRFHELFFTLAPDKNAIESNMSRAFNLADKSA
;
A
#
# COMPACT_ATOMS: atom_id res chain seq x y z
N MET A 1 -16.42 43.90 57.27
CA MET A 1 -17.01 43.37 56.03
C MET A 1 -15.91 42.67 55.23
N GLU A 2 -15.44 41.50 55.67
CA GLU A 2 -14.11 40.98 55.26
C GLU A 2 -14.10 39.60 54.56
N PHE A 3 -15.25 38.93 54.36
CA PHE A 3 -15.24 37.51 53.95
C PHE A 3 -15.62 37.21 52.48
N LYS A 4 -15.93 38.23 51.66
CA LYS A 4 -16.34 37.99 50.26
C LYS A 4 -15.16 37.74 49.32
N THR A 5 -13.97 38.27 49.60
CA THR A 5 -12.77 38.16 48.76
C THR A 5 -12.15 36.76 48.81
N LEU A 6 -12.06 36.14 49.99
CA LEU A 6 -11.52 34.78 50.15
C LEU A 6 -12.32 33.73 49.37
N ARG A 7 -13.66 33.83 49.41
CA ARG A 7 -14.56 32.94 48.66
C ARG A 7 -14.40 33.06 47.14
N ASN A 8 -13.98 34.23 46.66
CA ASN A 8 -13.73 34.46 45.24
C ASN A 8 -12.43 33.81 44.77
N ILE A 9 -11.38 33.87 45.59
CA ILE A 9 -10.08 33.25 45.29
C ILE A 9 -10.23 31.72 45.20
N GLU A 10 -10.96 31.11 46.13
CA GLU A 10 -11.17 29.67 46.14
C GLU A 10 -11.99 29.18 44.91
N ASN A 11 -13.02 29.93 44.52
CA ASN A 11 -13.76 29.66 43.28
C ASN A 11 -12.88 29.81 42.02
N SER A 12 -12.01 30.82 41.97
CA SER A 12 -11.05 31.00 40.88
C SER A 12 -10.07 29.82 40.77
N PHE A 13 -9.56 29.32 41.90
CA PHE A 13 -8.69 28.13 41.91
C PHE A 13 -9.41 26.87 41.41
N ARG A 14 -10.69 26.70 41.78
CA ARG A 14 -11.51 25.58 41.29
C ARG A 14 -11.74 25.67 39.78
N GLN A 15 -11.96 26.87 39.24
CA GLN A 15 -12.11 27.10 37.81
C GLN A 15 -10.80 26.84 37.05
N ILE A 16 -9.66 27.33 37.54
CA ILE A 16 -8.34 27.09 36.94
C ILE A 16 -8.04 25.59 36.85
N ARG A 17 -8.34 24.83 37.93
CA ARG A 17 -8.16 23.38 37.93
C ARG A 17 -9.05 22.68 36.90
N LEU A 18 -10.30 23.13 36.76
CA LEU A 18 -11.23 22.59 35.78
C LEU A 18 -10.76 22.86 34.34
N TYR A 19 -10.27 24.07 34.05
CA TYR A 19 -9.68 24.39 32.75
C TYR A 19 -8.42 23.58 32.46
N ALA A 20 -7.56 23.38 33.45
CA ALA A 20 -6.36 22.55 33.30
C ALA A 20 -6.72 21.08 32.96
N ILE A 21 -7.74 20.53 33.60
CA ILE A 21 -8.22 19.16 33.31
C ILE A 21 -8.78 19.09 31.89
N VAL A 22 -9.64 20.03 31.50
CA VAL A 22 -10.21 20.07 30.15
C VAL A 22 -9.11 20.19 29.09
N PHE A 23 -8.14 21.07 29.32
CA PHE A 23 -6.99 21.24 28.43
C PHE A 23 -6.16 19.96 28.32
N ALA A 24 -5.86 19.30 29.44
CA ALA A 24 -5.13 18.03 29.44
C ALA A 24 -5.86 16.93 28.65
N VAL A 25 -7.17 16.80 28.83
CA VAL A 25 -8.00 15.84 28.08
C VAL A 25 -7.97 16.14 26.58
N LEU A 26 -8.06 17.43 26.21
CA LEU A 26 -8.01 17.85 24.82
C LEU A 26 -6.64 17.54 24.19
N CYS A 27 -5.54 17.82 24.90
CA CYS A 27 -4.20 17.46 24.47
C CYS A 27 -4.03 15.94 24.29
N ILE A 28 -4.52 15.14 25.24
CA ILE A 28 -4.47 13.66 25.13
C ILE A 28 -5.27 13.20 23.91
N GLY A 29 -6.44 13.78 23.66
CA GLY A 29 -7.25 13.47 22.48
C GLY A 29 -6.53 13.78 21.16
N VAL A 30 -5.90 14.95 21.07
CA VAL A 30 -5.12 15.35 19.88
C VAL A 30 -3.91 14.43 19.67
N VAL A 31 -3.16 14.11 20.73
CA VAL A 31 -2.01 13.20 20.65
C VAL A 31 -2.45 11.80 20.23
N GLY A 32 -3.52 11.27 20.84
CA GLY A 32 -4.07 9.96 20.49
C GLY A 32 -4.51 9.89 19.02
N TYR A 33 -5.20 10.93 18.55
CA TYR A 33 -5.61 11.02 17.14
C TYR A 33 -4.41 11.11 16.19
N ALA A 34 -3.41 11.92 16.52
CA ALA A 34 -2.20 12.05 15.71
C ALA A 34 -1.42 10.74 15.61
N VAL A 35 -1.30 10.00 16.72
CA VAL A 35 -0.67 8.69 16.76
C VAL A 35 -1.45 7.69 15.90
N TRP A 36 -2.79 7.63 16.06
CA TRP A 36 -3.64 6.76 15.24
C TRP A 36 -3.50 7.04 13.75
N GLN A 37 -3.52 8.33 13.35
CA GLN A 37 -3.32 8.70 11.95
C GLN A 37 -1.92 8.38 11.44
N SER A 38 -0.89 8.53 12.28
CA SER A 38 0.48 8.17 11.92
C SER A 38 0.62 6.67 11.64
N TYR A 39 0.00 5.81 12.46
CA TYR A 39 -0.02 4.37 12.21
C TYR A 39 -0.78 4.01 10.93
N ARG A 40 -1.96 4.58 10.71
CA ARG A 40 -2.73 4.35 9.47
C ARG A 40 -1.94 4.78 8.23
N PHE A 41 -1.30 5.94 8.30
CA PHE A 41 -0.44 6.43 7.23
C PHE A 41 0.78 5.52 7.01
N ALA A 42 1.44 5.07 8.08
CA ALA A 42 2.58 4.14 7.96
C ALA A 42 2.17 2.81 7.32
N GLU A 43 0.96 2.33 7.60
CA GLU A 43 0.40 1.11 7.00
C GLU A 43 0.08 1.30 5.51
N GLU A 44 -0.53 2.43 5.13
CA GLU A 44 -0.74 2.83 3.73
C GLU A 44 0.58 3.03 2.96
N GLN A 45 1.62 3.57 3.60
CA GLN A 45 2.95 3.71 2.98
C GLN A 45 3.65 2.36 2.81
N ARG A 46 3.48 1.42 3.75
CA ARG A 46 4.07 0.07 3.66
C ARG A 46 3.54 -0.75 2.48
N GLN A 47 2.36 -0.42 1.97
CA GLN A 47 1.81 -1.05 0.75
C GLN A 47 2.50 -0.58 -0.54
N LYS A 48 3.28 0.51 -0.50
CA LYS A 48 4.06 1.02 -1.62
C LYS A 48 5.50 0.52 -1.51
N ILE A 49 5.73 -0.74 -1.90
CA ILE A 49 7.08 -1.28 -2.00
C ILE A 49 7.74 -0.65 -3.24
N TYR A 50 8.68 0.27 -3.03
CA TYR A 50 9.51 0.84 -4.08
C TYR A 50 10.59 -0.17 -4.47
N VAL A 51 10.35 -0.95 -5.53
CA VAL A 51 11.39 -1.80 -6.10
C VAL A 51 12.29 -0.90 -6.96
N LEU A 52 13.48 -0.62 -6.46
CA LEU A 52 14.52 0.06 -7.22
C LEU A 52 15.16 -0.98 -8.16
N ASP A 53 14.62 -1.13 -9.36
CA ASP A 53 15.31 -1.92 -10.38
C ASP A 53 16.50 -1.11 -10.93
N ASN A 54 17.66 -1.75 -11.04
CA ASN A 54 18.95 -1.14 -11.34
C ASN A 54 18.96 -0.42 -12.70
N GLY A 55 18.51 0.83 -12.74
CA GLY A 55 18.77 1.77 -13.84
C GLY A 55 17.68 1.97 -14.89
N LYS A 56 16.44 1.49 -14.70
CA LYS A 56 15.31 1.86 -15.57
C LYS A 56 14.10 2.24 -14.74
N SER A 57 13.65 3.48 -14.96
CA SER A 57 12.39 4.12 -14.54
C SER A 57 11.62 3.41 -13.45
N LEU A 58 11.46 4.08 -12.29
CA LEU A 58 10.52 3.71 -11.23
C LEU A 58 9.16 3.33 -11.84
N MET A 59 8.96 2.03 -12.14
CA MET A 59 7.65 1.56 -12.50
C MET A 59 6.94 1.40 -11.18
N LEU A 60 5.99 2.30 -10.97
CA LEU A 60 5.10 2.34 -9.83
C LEU A 60 4.47 0.95 -9.75
N ALA A 61 5.05 0.08 -8.92
CA ALA A 61 4.50 -1.22 -8.56
C ALA A 61 3.31 -0.95 -7.64
N LEU A 62 2.30 -0.29 -8.22
CA LEU A 62 0.94 -0.33 -7.76
C LEU A 62 0.67 -1.81 -7.56
N SER A 63 0.40 -2.16 -6.32
CA SER A 63 -0.56 -3.18 -5.96
C SER A 63 -1.89 -2.93 -6.69
N GLN A 64 -1.89 -2.98 -8.02
CA GLN A 64 -3.10 -3.28 -8.74
C GLN A 64 -3.49 -4.67 -8.25
N ASP A 65 -4.69 -4.75 -7.69
CA ASP A 65 -5.30 -5.98 -7.22
C ASP A 65 -4.93 -7.12 -8.16
N ALA A 66 -4.17 -8.10 -7.65
CA ALA A 66 -3.74 -9.25 -8.44
C ALA A 66 -4.95 -10.00 -9.04
N SER A 67 -6.14 -9.84 -8.45
CA SER A 67 -7.41 -10.32 -8.98
C SER A 67 -7.82 -9.65 -10.31
N ILE A 68 -7.50 -8.37 -10.51
CA ILE A 68 -7.81 -7.63 -11.74
C ILE A 68 -6.82 -7.98 -12.86
N ASN A 69 -5.55 -8.27 -12.53
CA ASN A 69 -4.52 -8.55 -13.55
C ASN A 69 -4.50 -10.01 -14.03
N ARG A 70 -4.90 -10.98 -13.19
CA ARG A 70 -4.98 -12.42 -13.53
C ARG A 70 -5.69 -12.74 -14.85
N PRO A 71 -6.87 -12.19 -15.19
CA PRO A 71 -7.53 -12.50 -16.46
C PRO A 71 -6.75 -11.99 -17.67
N VAL A 72 -6.04 -10.87 -17.55
CA VAL A 72 -5.20 -10.32 -18.64
C VAL A 72 -3.94 -11.16 -18.80
N GLU A 73 -3.27 -11.50 -17.70
CA GLU A 73 -2.07 -12.34 -17.71
C GLU A 73 -2.34 -13.74 -18.29
N ALA A 74 -3.46 -14.37 -17.93
CA ALA A 74 -3.87 -15.65 -18.50
C ALA A 74 -4.11 -15.56 -20.02
N ARG A 75 -4.74 -14.48 -20.49
CA ARG A 75 -4.97 -14.26 -21.94
C ARG A 75 -3.68 -14.05 -22.69
N GLU A 76 -2.75 -13.26 -22.15
CA GLU A 76 -1.43 -13.04 -22.74
C GLU A 76 -0.57 -14.30 -22.73
N HIS A 77 -0.64 -15.12 -21.68
CA HIS A 77 0.03 -16.41 -21.61
C HIS A 77 -0.43 -17.33 -22.75
N VAL A 78 -1.75 -17.47 -22.92
CA VAL A 78 -2.34 -18.27 -24.02
C VAL A 78 -1.96 -17.69 -25.38
N ARG A 79 -2.05 -16.37 -25.56
CA ARG A 79 -1.68 -15.69 -26.81
C ARG A 79 -0.22 -15.96 -27.17
N ARG A 80 0.72 -15.79 -26.24
CA ARG A 80 2.14 -15.99 -26.47
C ARG A 80 2.48 -17.45 -26.79
N PHE A 81 1.80 -18.40 -26.16
CA PHE A 81 1.91 -19.81 -26.56
C PHE A 81 1.50 -20.01 -28.02
N HIS A 82 0.34 -19.47 -28.43
CA HIS A 82 -0.14 -19.60 -29.80
C HIS A 82 0.79 -18.92 -30.82
N GLU A 83 1.32 -17.75 -30.49
CA GLU A 83 2.31 -17.05 -31.35
C GLU A 83 3.55 -17.93 -31.57
N LEU A 84 4.11 -18.52 -30.50
CA LEU A 84 5.31 -19.35 -30.62
C LEU A 84 5.04 -20.70 -31.31
N PHE A 85 3.87 -21.30 -31.06
CA PHE A 85 3.53 -22.63 -31.58
C PHE A 85 3.10 -22.62 -33.06
N PHE A 86 2.30 -21.63 -33.46
CA PHE A 86 1.72 -21.57 -34.81
C PHE A 86 2.54 -20.72 -35.79
N THR A 87 3.56 -19.98 -35.33
CA THR A 87 4.46 -19.26 -36.23
C THR A 87 5.50 -20.21 -36.81
N LEU A 88 5.25 -20.70 -38.03
CA LEU A 88 6.26 -21.44 -38.81
C LEU A 88 7.13 -20.45 -39.59
N ALA A 89 8.36 -20.26 -39.12
CA ALA A 89 9.41 -19.61 -39.89
C ALA A 89 9.99 -20.60 -40.93
N PRO A 90 10.50 -20.14 -42.08
CA PRO A 90 11.10 -21.02 -43.10
C PRO A 90 12.45 -21.63 -42.67
N ASP A 91 13.06 -21.12 -41.61
CA ASP A 91 14.31 -21.62 -41.04
C ASP A 91 14.05 -22.69 -39.97
N LYS A 92 14.66 -23.87 -40.14
CA LYS A 92 14.56 -25.01 -39.23
C LYS A 92 15.00 -24.65 -37.80
N ASN A 93 16.07 -23.87 -37.66
CA ASN A 93 16.60 -23.50 -36.34
C ASN A 93 15.61 -22.59 -35.59
N ALA A 94 14.93 -21.69 -36.32
CA ALA A 94 13.90 -20.83 -35.76
C ALA A 94 12.66 -21.63 -35.32
N ILE A 95 12.25 -22.65 -36.08
CA ILE A 95 11.15 -23.55 -35.71
C ILE A 95 11.47 -24.26 -34.39
N GLU A 96 12.65 -24.88 -34.27
CA GLU A 96 13.05 -25.64 -33.09
C GLU A 96 13.14 -24.75 -31.83
N SER A 97 13.69 -23.54 -31.98
CA SER A 97 13.75 -22.54 -30.91
C SER A 97 12.36 -22.07 -30.46
N ASN A 98 11.46 -21.80 -31.41
CA ASN A 98 10.09 -21.38 -31.10
C ASN A 98 9.28 -22.51 -30.43
N MET A 99 9.39 -23.75 -30.91
CA MET A 99 8.76 -24.91 -30.29
C MET A 99 9.28 -25.14 -28.86
N SER A 100 10.60 -25.09 -28.65
CA SER A 100 11.18 -25.22 -27.30
C SER A 100 10.63 -24.16 -26.35
N ARG A 101 10.53 -22.91 -26.79
CA ARG A 101 9.93 -21.82 -25.98
C ARG A 101 8.45 -22.03 -25.73
N ALA A 102 7.67 -22.48 -26.72
CA ALA A 102 6.25 -22.77 -26.56
C ALA A 102 6.01 -23.90 -25.54
N PHE A 103 6.77 -24.99 -25.60
CA PHE A 103 6.62 -26.11 -24.66
C PHE A 103 7.04 -25.75 -23.23
N ASN A 104 7.96 -24.80 -23.04
CA ASN A 104 8.27 -24.27 -21.72
C ASN A 104 7.12 -23.45 -21.10
N LEU A 105 6.17 -22.97 -21.90
CA LEU A 105 4.93 -22.31 -21.43
C LEU A 105 3.79 -23.32 -21.16
N ALA A 106 3.94 -24.58 -21.56
CA ALA A 106 2.94 -25.62 -21.33
C ALA A 106 3.27 -26.43 -20.07
N ASP A 107 2.28 -27.17 -19.57
CA ASP A 107 2.52 -28.16 -18.53
C ASP A 107 3.38 -29.30 -19.08
N LYS A 108 4.41 -29.71 -18.34
CA LYS A 108 5.41 -30.71 -18.76
C LYS A 108 4.90 -32.16 -18.56
N SER A 109 3.59 -32.34 -18.65
CA SER A 109 2.91 -33.62 -18.42
C SER A 109 2.87 -34.52 -19.65
N ALA A 110 3.39 -34.05 -20.79
CA ALA A 110 3.50 -34.79 -22.05
C ALA A 110 4.94 -35.25 -22.34
#